data_AF-A0A3D3RHC5-F1
#
_entry.id   AF-A0A3D3RHC5-F1
#
_cell.length_a   1.000
_cell.length_b   1.000
_cell.length_c   1.000
_cell.angle_alpha   90.00
_cell.angle_beta   90.00
_cell.angle_gamma   90.00
#
_symmetry.space_group_name_H-M   'P 1'
#
loop_
_entity.id
_entity.type
_entity.pdbx_description
1 polymer ?
#
loop_
_entity_poly.entity_id
_entity_poly.type
_entity_poly.pdbx_seq_one_letter_code
_entity_poly.pdbx_strand_id
1 'polypeptide(L)'
;FHGRCQFLVKPEQGMEKDMKIRAFSEGLEEEEVTITLEKVEEIPYIVPIKEKIVEGWRLYYELFDEMPDAKMKTDRNDMNSFEPVNFTGQPQPELSGKLEQYAMYRTQYDFGQAKEERNLYFTDVKGYVWIYFDGEEVFCRTDSFGGSIILPLEETFVGKHEVTVVVYNGNKEYPEAGICNQV
;
A
#
# COMPACT_ATOMS: atom_id res chain seq x y z
N PHE A 1 50.05 -23.02 17.27
CA PHE A 1 49.10 -21.89 17.18
C PHE A 1 49.91 -20.61 17.03
N HIS A 2 49.78 -19.87 15.93
CA HIS A 2 50.56 -18.65 15.67
C HIS A 2 50.02 -17.42 16.43
N GLY A 3 49.76 -17.56 17.74
CA GLY A 3 49.61 -16.44 18.70
C GLY A 3 48.73 -15.26 18.32
N ARG A 4 47.65 -15.43 17.54
CA ARG A 4 46.74 -14.35 17.14
C ARG A 4 45.37 -14.53 17.79
N CYS A 5 44.87 -13.48 18.42
CA CYS A 5 43.51 -13.37 18.94
C CYS A 5 42.74 -12.32 18.12
N GLN A 6 41.47 -12.59 17.83
CA GLN A 6 40.56 -11.66 17.17
C GLN A 6 39.27 -11.59 17.98
N PHE A 7 38.73 -10.40 18.16
CA PHE A 7 37.46 -10.17 18.83
C PHE A 7 36.69 -9.06 18.12
N LEU A 8 35.37 -9.12 18.19
CA LEU A 8 34.47 -8.08 17.70
C LEU A 8 33.84 -7.42 18.92
N VAL A 9 33.90 -6.10 18.97
CA VAL A 9 33.34 -5.29 20.05
C VAL A 9 32.38 -4.28 19.45
N LYS A 10 31.28 -4.05 20.16
CA LYS A 10 30.28 -3.04 19.82
C LYS A 10 30.16 -2.11 21.03
N PRO A 11 30.26 -0.77 20.85
CA PRO A 11 29.99 0.16 21.92
C PRO A 11 28.53 0.08 22.36
N GLU A 12 28.26 0.37 23.64
CA GLU A 12 26.89 0.49 24.13
C GLU A 12 26.18 1.66 23.45
N GLN A 13 24.85 1.57 23.35
CA GLN A 13 24.04 2.64 22.77
C GLN A 13 24.21 3.92 23.61
N GLY A 14 24.63 5.02 22.97
CA GLY A 14 24.90 6.28 23.65
C GLY A 14 26.27 6.37 24.35
N MET A 15 27.19 5.43 24.10
CA MET A 15 28.57 5.54 24.58
C MET A 15 29.30 6.67 23.83
N GLU A 16 29.56 7.78 24.53
CA GLU A 16 30.24 8.96 23.97
C GLU A 16 31.73 9.06 24.35
N LYS A 17 32.28 8.02 24.99
CA LYS A 17 33.68 7.97 25.44
C LYS A 17 34.47 6.94 24.69
N ASP A 18 35.79 7.15 24.60
CA ASP A 18 36.72 6.20 24.00
C ASP A 18 36.58 4.80 24.62
N MET A 19 36.62 3.78 23.76
CA MET A 19 36.57 2.39 24.16
C MET A 19 38.00 1.88 24.37
N LYS A 20 38.27 1.34 25.58
CA LYS A 20 39.56 0.77 25.93
C LYS A 20 39.51 -0.75 25.95
N ILE A 21 40.37 -1.38 25.17
CA ILE A 21 40.51 -2.83 25.08
C ILE A 21 41.85 -3.21 25.69
N ARG A 22 41.83 -4.09 26.69
CA ARG A 22 43.03 -4.57 27.38
C ARG A 22 43.21 -6.07 27.16
N ALA A 23 44.42 -6.48 26.81
CA ALA A 23 44.80 -7.87 26.60
C ALA A 23 45.87 -8.26 27.62
N PHE A 24 45.64 -9.36 28.33
CA PHE A 24 46.58 -9.90 29.32
C PHE A 24 46.80 -11.40 29.09
N SER A 25 48.01 -11.88 29.40
CA SER A 25 48.37 -13.30 29.41
C SER A 25 49.35 -13.55 30.54
N GLU A 26 49.28 -14.73 31.15
CA GLU A 26 50.21 -15.13 32.20
C GLU A 26 51.66 -15.11 31.68
N GLY A 27 52.55 -14.41 32.37
CA GLY A 27 53.96 -14.26 32.00
C GLY A 27 54.26 -13.26 30.87
N LEU A 28 53.27 -12.49 30.39
CA LEU A 28 53.45 -11.42 29.39
C LEU A 28 52.97 -10.07 29.94
N GLU A 29 53.51 -8.98 29.41
CA GLU A 29 53.05 -7.62 29.73
C GLU A 29 51.65 -7.37 29.17
N GLU A 30 50.88 -6.55 29.91
CA GLU A 30 49.55 -6.13 29.50
C GLU A 30 49.65 -5.06 28.40
N GLU A 31 48.79 -5.17 27.38
CA GLU A 31 48.70 -4.20 26.29
C GLU A 31 47.30 -3.58 26.24
N GLU A 32 47.24 -2.27 25.94
CA GLU A 32 45.99 -1.50 25.84
C GLU A 32 45.87 -0.84 24.46
N VAL A 33 44.70 -0.99 23.84
CA VAL A 33 44.31 -0.25 22.64
C VAL A 33 43.10 0.62 22.95
N THR A 34 43.20 1.89 22.59
CA THR A 34 42.10 2.85 22.69
C THR A 34 41.50 3.09 21.31
N ILE A 35 40.18 2.91 21.19
CA ILE A 35 39.40 3.22 20.00
C ILE A 35 38.55 4.46 20.29
N THR A 36 38.85 5.55 19.60
CA THR A 36 38.08 6.79 19.68
C THR A 36 36.71 6.59 19.03
N LEU A 37 35.64 6.92 19.76
CA LEU A 37 34.28 6.85 19.24
C LEU A 37 33.89 8.24 18.71
N GLU A 38 33.56 8.31 17.42
CA GLU A 38 33.04 9.53 16.80
C GLU A 38 31.51 9.51 16.82
N LYS A 39 30.90 10.62 17.24
CA LYS A 39 29.46 10.82 17.15
C LYS A 39 29.09 11.10 15.70
N VAL A 40 28.59 10.08 15.02
CA VAL A 40 27.97 10.23 13.70
C VAL A 40 26.48 10.56 13.89
N GLU A 41 25.91 11.30 12.94
CA GLU A 41 24.46 11.54 12.93
C GLU A 41 23.72 10.19 12.91
N GLU A 42 22.68 10.08 13.74
CA GLU A 42 21.84 8.90 13.77
C GLU A 42 21.18 8.75 12.39
N ILE A 43 21.52 7.67 11.67
CA ILE A 43 20.86 7.37 10.41
C ILE A 43 19.41 7.03 10.76
N PRO A 44 18.42 7.80 10.26
CA PRO A 44 17.03 7.57 10.60
C PRO A 44 16.64 6.15 10.19
N TYR A 45 16.16 5.38 11.17
CA TYR A 45 15.61 4.06 10.91
C TYR A 45 14.35 4.21 10.07
N ILE A 46 14.42 3.79 8.81
CA ILE A 46 13.24 3.72 7.95
C ILE A 46 12.40 2.53 8.43
N VAL A 47 11.24 2.81 9.02
CA VAL A 47 10.30 1.76 9.41
C VAL A 47 9.90 1.00 8.14
N PRO A 48 10.01 -0.35 8.11
CA PRO A 48 9.59 -1.11 6.95
C PRO A 48 8.09 -0.94 6.72
N ILE A 49 7.73 -0.34 5.58
CA ILE A 49 6.34 -0.25 5.13
C ILE A 49 5.86 -1.68 4.84
N LYS A 50 4.78 -2.08 5.50
CA LYS A 50 4.14 -3.38 5.23
C LYS A 50 3.00 -3.17 4.24
N GLU A 51 3.30 -3.39 2.96
CA GLU A 51 2.30 -3.39 1.90
C GLU A 51 1.47 -4.68 1.94
N LYS A 52 0.17 -4.55 1.66
CA LYS A 52 -0.76 -5.67 1.49
C LYS A 52 -1.63 -5.38 0.29
N ILE A 53 -1.83 -6.39 -0.56
CA ILE A 53 -2.71 -6.29 -1.71
C ILE A 53 -4.16 -6.47 -1.24
N VAL A 54 -5.03 -5.58 -1.68
CA VAL A 54 -6.49 -5.72 -1.58
C VAL A 54 -6.95 -6.64 -2.70
N GLU A 55 -7.21 -7.89 -2.36
CA GLU A 55 -7.65 -8.92 -3.30
C GLU A 55 -9.18 -8.99 -3.40
N GLY A 56 -9.68 -9.88 -4.27
CA GLY A 56 -11.11 -10.21 -4.34
C GLY A 56 -11.97 -9.21 -5.12
N TRP A 57 -11.34 -8.34 -5.91
CA TRP A 57 -12.04 -7.40 -6.78
C TRP A 57 -12.89 -8.09 -7.83
N ARG A 58 -14.09 -7.54 -8.01
CA ARG A 58 -15.03 -7.96 -9.03
C ARG A 58 -15.58 -6.73 -9.75
N LEU A 59 -15.91 -6.89 -11.02
CA LEU A 59 -16.54 -5.87 -11.85
C LEU A 59 -17.99 -6.29 -12.12
N TYR A 60 -18.90 -5.32 -12.04
CA TYR A 60 -20.27 -5.56 -12.44
C TYR A 60 -20.34 -5.89 -13.95
N TYR A 61 -21.06 -6.95 -14.32
CA TYR A 61 -21.06 -7.49 -15.68
C TYR A 61 -21.55 -6.50 -16.75
N GLU A 62 -22.38 -5.54 -16.36
CA GLU A 62 -22.89 -4.47 -17.21
C GLU A 62 -22.22 -3.14 -16.88
N LEU A 63 -22.03 -2.32 -17.91
CA LEU A 63 -21.69 -0.91 -17.73
C LEU A 63 -22.97 -0.10 -17.59
N PHE A 64 -22.87 1.01 -16.88
CA PHE A 64 -24.00 1.91 -16.65
C PHE A 64 -23.87 3.16 -17.50
N ASP A 65 -24.99 3.66 -18.02
CA ASP A 65 -25.05 4.93 -18.73
C ASP A 65 -25.17 6.13 -17.75
N GLU A 66 -25.59 5.86 -16.52
CA GLU A 66 -25.70 6.83 -15.43
C GLU A 66 -24.89 6.35 -14.21
N MET A 67 -24.62 7.25 -13.26
CA MET A 67 -23.92 6.91 -12.02
C MET A 67 -24.68 5.79 -11.27
N PRO A 68 -24.07 4.62 -11.08
CA PRO A 68 -24.75 3.52 -10.40
C PRO A 68 -24.83 3.76 -8.90
N ASP A 69 -25.87 3.21 -8.27
CA ASP A 69 -26.02 3.27 -6.81
C ASP A 69 -24.97 2.40 -6.12
N ALA A 70 -24.05 3.02 -5.37
CA ALA A 70 -23.04 2.31 -4.60
C ALA A 70 -23.63 1.32 -3.58
N LYS A 71 -24.87 1.55 -3.11
CA LYS A 71 -25.60 0.68 -2.17
C LYS A 71 -26.41 -0.41 -2.85
N MET A 72 -26.29 -0.56 -4.18
CA MET A 72 -27.00 -1.59 -4.92
C MET A 72 -26.68 -2.96 -4.31
N LYS A 73 -27.73 -3.59 -3.77
CA LYS A 73 -27.67 -4.95 -3.24
C LYS A 73 -27.88 -5.89 -4.41
N THR A 74 -26.88 -6.72 -4.69
CA THR A 74 -27.12 -7.91 -5.50
C THR A 74 -27.97 -8.89 -4.69
N ASP A 75 -29.02 -9.40 -5.32
CA ASP A 75 -29.93 -10.32 -4.67
C ASP A 75 -29.17 -11.57 -4.20
N ARG A 76 -29.63 -12.23 -3.14
CA ARG A 76 -28.93 -13.41 -2.58
C ARG A 76 -28.79 -14.58 -3.57
N ASN A 77 -29.59 -14.57 -4.64
CA ASN A 77 -29.59 -15.53 -5.74
C ASN A 77 -28.91 -14.99 -7.02
N ASP A 78 -28.43 -13.75 -6.99
CA ASP A 78 -27.68 -13.14 -8.08
C ASP A 78 -26.22 -13.63 -8.00
N MET A 79 -26.02 -14.81 -8.58
CA MET A 79 -24.74 -15.52 -8.53
C MET A 79 -23.75 -15.05 -9.61
N ASN A 80 -24.13 -14.14 -10.51
CA ASN A 80 -23.38 -13.84 -11.74
C ASN A 80 -23.18 -12.36 -12.05
N SER A 81 -23.75 -11.43 -11.28
CA SER A 81 -23.61 -10.01 -11.63
C SER A 81 -22.21 -9.42 -11.42
N PHE A 82 -21.33 -10.08 -10.68
CA PHE A 82 -19.97 -9.60 -10.42
C PHE A 82 -18.94 -10.62 -10.85
N GLU A 83 -18.20 -10.29 -11.90
CA GLU A 83 -17.15 -11.13 -12.46
C GLU A 83 -15.80 -10.82 -11.82
N PRO A 84 -14.97 -11.83 -11.48
CA PRO A 84 -13.63 -11.60 -10.94
C PRO A 84 -12.78 -10.77 -11.90
N VAL A 85 -12.08 -9.76 -11.37
CA VAL A 85 -11.19 -8.90 -12.15
C VAL A 85 -9.74 -9.25 -11.87
N ASN A 86 -8.94 -9.29 -12.93
CA ASN A 86 -7.48 -9.33 -12.82
C ASN A 86 -6.91 -8.00 -13.29
N PHE A 87 -6.08 -7.37 -12.44
CA PHE A 87 -5.35 -6.17 -12.81
C PHE A 87 -4.07 -6.55 -13.55
N THR A 88 -3.90 -6.04 -14.77
CA THR A 88 -2.82 -6.45 -15.69
C THR A 88 -1.80 -5.34 -15.97
N GLY A 89 -1.91 -4.20 -15.28
CA GLY A 89 -1.16 -2.98 -15.56
C GLY A 89 -1.66 -2.20 -16.77
N GLN A 90 -2.85 -2.54 -17.28
CA GLN A 90 -3.49 -1.89 -18.42
C GLN A 90 -4.93 -1.52 -18.06
N PRO A 91 -5.55 -0.57 -18.78
CA PRO A 91 -6.96 -0.24 -18.62
C PRO A 91 -7.85 -1.46 -18.83
N GLN A 92 -9.05 -1.42 -18.24
CA GLN A 92 -9.91 -2.59 -18.24
C GLN A 92 -10.56 -2.79 -19.62
N PRO A 93 -10.43 -3.99 -20.23
CA PRO A 93 -10.97 -4.26 -21.57
C PRO A 93 -12.46 -3.94 -21.71
N GLU A 94 -13.22 -4.11 -20.63
CA GLU A 94 -14.66 -3.87 -20.58
C GLU A 94 -15.00 -2.40 -20.83
N LEU A 95 -14.14 -1.47 -20.40
CA LEU A 95 -14.32 -0.02 -20.61
C LEU A 95 -13.66 0.51 -21.90
N SER A 96 -12.80 -0.27 -22.55
CA SER A 96 -12.09 0.16 -23.76
C SER A 96 -13.04 0.40 -24.93
N GLY A 97 -13.06 1.64 -25.44
CA GLY A 97 -13.96 2.07 -26.50
C GLY A 97 -15.40 2.34 -26.05
N LYS A 98 -15.67 2.24 -24.74
CA LYS A 98 -16.98 2.47 -24.11
C LYS A 98 -17.06 3.86 -23.50
N LEU A 99 -17.12 4.87 -24.37
CA LEU A 99 -17.21 6.27 -23.96
C LEU A 99 -18.53 6.58 -23.25
N GLU A 100 -18.46 7.51 -22.29
CA GLU A 100 -19.59 8.00 -21.52
C GLU A 100 -20.29 6.89 -20.71
N GLN A 101 -19.57 5.82 -20.36
CA GLN A 101 -20.07 4.72 -19.54
C GLN A 101 -19.33 4.60 -18.19
N TYR A 102 -20.03 4.06 -17.20
CA TYR A 102 -19.55 3.81 -15.85
C TYR A 102 -19.33 2.31 -15.62
N ALA A 103 -18.23 1.97 -14.95
CA ALA A 103 -17.95 0.64 -14.43
C ALA A 103 -17.99 0.66 -12.89
N MET A 104 -18.54 -0.39 -12.28
CA MET A 104 -18.54 -0.56 -10.83
C MET A 104 -17.68 -1.75 -10.43
N TYR A 105 -16.59 -1.46 -9.72
CA TYR A 105 -15.75 -2.45 -9.07
C TYR A 105 -16.15 -2.59 -7.60
N ARG A 106 -16.09 -3.81 -7.07
CA ARG A 106 -16.41 -4.08 -5.67
C ARG A 106 -15.51 -5.16 -5.10
N THR A 107 -15.12 -5.01 -3.85
CA THR A 107 -14.47 -6.06 -3.05
C THR A 107 -14.94 -6.00 -1.60
N GLN A 108 -14.86 -7.13 -0.90
CA GLN A 108 -14.98 -7.19 0.56
C GLN A 108 -13.61 -7.52 1.13
N TYR A 109 -13.04 -6.60 1.89
CA TYR A 109 -11.68 -6.74 2.40
C TYR A 109 -11.62 -6.56 3.91
N ASP A 110 -10.78 -7.36 4.57
CA ASP A 110 -10.53 -7.28 6.00
C ASP A 110 -9.29 -6.41 6.25
N PHE A 111 -9.51 -5.17 6.69
CA PHE A 111 -8.45 -4.21 7.00
C PHE A 111 -7.73 -4.51 8.31
N GLY A 112 -8.13 -5.57 9.02
CA GLY A 112 -7.52 -6.03 10.26
C GLY A 112 -7.75 -5.05 11.40
N GLN A 113 -6.79 -5.02 12.32
CA GLN A 113 -6.84 -4.19 13.54
C GLN A 113 -6.33 -2.76 13.29
N ALA A 114 -6.75 -1.84 14.15
CA ALA A 114 -6.33 -0.44 14.16
C ALA A 114 -4.80 -0.35 14.22
N LYS A 115 -4.24 0.49 13.35
CA LYS A 115 -2.84 0.87 13.34
C LYS A 115 -2.73 2.30 12.83
N GLU A 116 -1.75 3.04 13.34
CA GLU A 116 -1.39 4.37 12.86
C GLU A 116 -0.95 4.31 11.39
N GLU A 117 -1.24 5.38 10.64
CA GLU A 117 -0.74 5.65 9.28
C GLU A 117 -1.03 4.55 8.24
N ARG A 118 -2.29 4.11 8.14
CA ARG A 118 -2.75 3.21 7.07
C ARG A 118 -3.29 3.99 5.89
N ASN A 119 -2.99 3.54 4.68
CA ASN A 119 -3.53 4.11 3.45
C ASN A 119 -4.05 3.00 2.53
N LEU A 120 -5.14 3.26 1.82
CA LEU A 120 -5.54 2.49 0.65
C LEU A 120 -4.95 3.18 -0.59
N TYR A 121 -4.19 2.44 -1.41
CA TYR A 121 -3.40 3.03 -2.48
C TYR A 121 -3.73 2.44 -3.85
N PHE A 122 -4.30 3.26 -4.72
CA PHE A 122 -4.44 2.94 -6.13
C PHE A 122 -3.27 3.54 -6.88
N THR A 123 -2.37 2.69 -7.37
CA THR A 123 -1.15 3.14 -8.08
C THR A 123 -1.45 3.79 -9.42
N ASP A 124 -2.43 3.28 -10.17
CA ASP A 124 -2.89 3.88 -11.43
C ASP A 124 -4.35 3.52 -11.70
N VAL A 125 -5.19 4.55 -11.87
CA VAL A 125 -6.58 4.42 -12.28
C VAL A 125 -6.85 5.41 -13.39
N LYS A 126 -7.28 4.93 -14.56
CA LYS A 126 -7.74 5.78 -15.67
C LYS A 126 -9.25 5.99 -15.57
N GLY A 127 -9.72 7.21 -15.78
CA GLY A 127 -11.12 7.58 -15.59
C GLY A 127 -11.33 8.60 -14.48
N TYR A 128 -12.56 9.12 -14.44
CA TYR A 128 -13.08 9.86 -13.30
C TYR A 128 -13.60 8.86 -12.28
N VAL A 129 -13.30 9.07 -11.00
CA VAL A 129 -13.38 8.01 -9.99
C VAL A 129 -14.20 8.47 -8.79
N TRP A 130 -15.02 7.57 -8.24
CA TRP A 130 -15.67 7.71 -6.94
C TRP A 130 -15.39 6.45 -6.14
N ILE A 131 -15.01 6.62 -4.87
CA ILE A 131 -14.67 5.52 -3.97
C ILE A 131 -15.60 5.60 -2.77
N TYR A 132 -16.16 4.45 -2.42
CA TYR A 132 -17.12 4.30 -1.35
C TYR A 132 -16.67 3.21 -0.39
N PHE A 133 -16.84 3.45 0.90
CA PHE A 133 -16.75 2.42 1.94
C PHE A 133 -18.14 2.18 2.52
N ASP A 134 -18.60 0.92 2.48
CA ASP A 134 -19.93 0.51 2.93
C ASP A 134 -21.08 1.37 2.35
N GLY A 135 -20.88 1.87 1.13
CA GLY A 135 -21.84 2.70 0.41
C GLY A 135 -21.82 4.19 0.76
N GLU A 136 -20.89 4.65 1.60
CA GLU A 136 -20.64 6.07 1.87
C GLU A 136 -19.46 6.57 1.02
N GLU A 137 -19.63 7.68 0.30
CA GLU A 137 -18.56 8.26 -0.51
C GLU A 137 -17.45 8.78 0.40
N VAL A 138 -16.23 8.30 0.17
CA VAL A 138 -15.03 8.75 0.90
C VAL A 138 -14.09 9.57 0.03
N PHE A 139 -14.22 9.45 -1.30
CA PHE A 139 -13.37 10.17 -2.23
C PHE A 139 -13.99 10.26 -3.63
N CYS A 140 -13.72 11.35 -4.33
CA CYS A 140 -13.95 11.47 -5.75
C CYS A 140 -12.84 12.25 -6.47
N ARG A 141 -12.63 11.93 -7.74
CA ARG A 141 -11.70 12.61 -8.66
C ARG A 141 -12.39 12.86 -9.99
N THR A 142 -12.86 14.09 -10.19
CA THR A 142 -13.57 14.54 -11.40
C THR A 142 -12.82 15.63 -12.16
N ASP A 143 -11.71 16.13 -11.62
CA ASP A 143 -10.89 17.21 -12.15
C ASP A 143 -9.81 16.73 -13.14
N SER A 144 -9.46 15.45 -13.07
CA SER A 144 -8.38 14.83 -13.84
C SER A 144 -8.74 13.41 -14.27
N PHE A 145 -8.26 13.03 -15.45
CA PHE A 145 -8.44 11.70 -16.01
C PHE A 145 -7.14 10.92 -15.87
N GLY A 146 -7.09 9.94 -14.97
CA GLY A 146 -5.86 9.17 -14.74
C GLY A 146 -5.10 9.54 -13.46
N GLY A 147 -4.18 8.66 -13.06
CA GLY A 147 -3.23 8.90 -11.98
C GLY A 147 -3.48 8.08 -10.73
N SER A 148 -2.59 8.24 -9.76
CA SER A 148 -2.65 7.54 -8.48
C SER A 148 -3.64 8.19 -7.50
N ILE A 149 -4.13 7.39 -6.56
CA ILE A 149 -5.03 7.83 -5.48
C ILE A 149 -4.53 7.23 -4.17
N ILE A 150 -4.23 8.07 -3.18
CA ILE A 150 -3.88 7.65 -1.82
C ILE A 150 -5.01 8.09 -0.89
N LEU A 151 -5.66 7.14 -0.24
CA LEU A 151 -6.71 7.41 0.74
C LEU A 151 -6.21 7.09 2.15
N PRO A 152 -6.06 8.09 3.04
CA PRO A 152 -5.77 7.82 4.43
C PRO A 152 -6.95 7.09 5.07
N LEU A 153 -6.65 6.00 5.79
CA LEU A 153 -7.62 5.23 6.54
C LEU A 153 -7.57 5.66 8.00
N GLU A 154 -8.72 6.00 8.56
CA GLU A 154 -8.83 6.31 9.98
C GLU A 154 -8.44 5.10 10.85
N GLU A 155 -7.96 5.34 12.06
CA GLU A 155 -7.62 4.27 13.02
C GLU A 155 -8.83 3.39 13.35
N THR A 156 -10.03 3.97 13.32
CA THR A 156 -11.33 3.33 13.54
C THR A 156 -11.77 2.43 12.40
N PHE A 157 -11.15 2.53 11.22
CA PHE A 157 -11.50 1.73 10.05
C PHE A 157 -10.87 0.33 10.16
N VAL A 158 -11.63 -0.62 10.73
CA VAL A 158 -11.12 -1.95 11.14
C VAL A 158 -12.09 -3.07 10.80
N GLY A 159 -11.54 -4.25 10.55
CA GLY A 159 -12.32 -5.43 10.17
C GLY A 159 -12.77 -5.40 8.71
N LYS A 160 -13.90 -6.06 8.44
CA LYS A 160 -14.40 -6.27 7.08
C LYS A 160 -15.25 -5.08 6.62
N HIS A 161 -14.85 -4.50 5.50
CA HIS A 161 -15.57 -3.42 4.83
C HIS A 161 -15.79 -3.77 3.36
N GLU A 162 -16.91 -3.31 2.81
CA GLU A 162 -17.13 -3.29 1.38
C GLU A 162 -16.48 -2.04 0.78
N VAL A 163 -15.62 -2.24 -0.21
CA VAL A 163 -15.04 -1.15 -1.00
C VAL A 163 -15.68 -1.19 -2.38
N THR A 164 -16.34 -0.10 -2.75
CA THR A 164 -16.91 0.09 -4.08
C THR A 164 -16.15 1.22 -4.79
N VAL A 165 -15.73 0.98 -6.02
CA VAL A 165 -15.08 1.98 -6.87
C VAL A 165 -15.87 2.12 -8.15
N VAL A 166 -16.33 3.32 -8.45
CA VAL A 166 -16.98 3.63 -9.72
C VAL A 166 -15.99 4.39 -10.60
N VAL A 167 -15.82 3.93 -11.83
CA VAL A 167 -14.95 4.56 -12.82
C VAL A 167 -15.77 4.97 -14.04
N TYR A 168 -15.68 6.23 -14.43
CA TYR A 168 -16.34 6.80 -15.60
C TYR A 168 -15.36 7.06 -16.74
N ASN A 169 -15.66 6.52 -17.92
CA ASN A 169 -14.88 6.71 -19.14
C ASN A 169 -15.35 7.95 -19.92
N GLY A 170 -14.96 9.14 -19.45
CA GLY A 170 -15.35 10.41 -20.07
C GLY A 170 -14.34 11.00 -21.06
N ASN A 171 -13.21 10.35 -21.35
CA ASN A 171 -12.15 10.93 -22.18
C ASN A 171 -12.28 10.53 -23.65
N LYS A 172 -12.68 11.49 -24.49
CA LYS A 172 -12.90 11.28 -25.94
C LYS A 172 -11.61 11.06 -26.74
N GLU A 173 -10.47 11.53 -26.25
CA GLU A 173 -9.18 11.37 -26.92
C GLU A 173 -8.56 10.00 -26.65
N TYR A 174 -8.74 9.50 -25.42
CA TYR A 174 -8.24 8.20 -24.97
C TYR A 174 -9.38 7.43 -24.30
N PRO A 175 -10.18 6.66 -25.07
CA PRO A 175 -11.40 6.01 -24.59
C PRO A 175 -11.09 4.72 -23.79
N GLU A 176 -10.06 4.75 -22.94
CA GLU A 176 -9.63 3.64 -22.10
C GLU A 176 -9.69 4.06 -20.64
N ALA A 177 -10.35 3.26 -19.80
CA ALA A 177 -10.53 3.53 -18.39
C ALA A 177 -10.43 2.24 -17.56
N GLY A 178 -10.33 2.40 -16.25
CA GLY A 178 -10.33 1.30 -15.29
C GLY A 178 -9.20 1.39 -14.27
N ILE A 179 -9.27 0.49 -13.29
CA ILE A 179 -8.18 0.27 -12.34
C ILE A 179 -7.12 -0.58 -13.06
N CYS A 180 -5.93 -0.02 -13.26
CA CYS A 180 -4.90 -0.65 -14.08
C CYS A 180 -4.08 -1.68 -13.29
N ASN A 181 -3.80 -1.36 -12.02
CA ASN A 181 -2.87 -2.08 -11.17
C ASN A 181 -3.56 -2.61 -9.90
N GLN A 182 -2.86 -3.52 -9.20
CA GLN A 182 -3.28 -3.96 -7.87
C GLN A 182 -3.34 -2.77 -6.89
N VAL A 183 -4.28 -2.88 -5.96
CA VAL A 183 -4.65 -1.88 -4.94
C VAL A 183 -4.17 -2.36 -3.58
#